data_AF-A0A9P4NE86-F1
#
_entry.id   AF-A0A9P4NE86-F1
#
_cell.length_a   1.000
_cell.length_b   1.000
_cell.length_c   1.000
_cell.angle_alpha   90.00
_cell.angle_beta   90.00
_cell.angle_gamma   90.00
#
_symmetry.space_group_name_H-M   'P 1'
#
loop_
_entity.id
_entity.type
_entity.pdbx_description
1 polymer ?
#
loop_
_entity_poly.entity_id
_entity_poly.type
_entity_poly.pdbx_seq_one_letter_code
_entity_poly.pdbx_strand_id
1 'polypeptide(L)'
;MVQLVALSLFIGLAVGHFGLKAVTVDGTTQVILFRQNNPKAPALKAPVRAGGTVRFNWTEIIKMHFGPTIAYLGELPTPSTKPTDVNFFKIYEKGYDAQKGKWANEIASDNSDSYTVQIPSDIKSGTYVLRTEIIALHGNANPISSSFLAGPQFYTYCFNVDVVNGGTVEPKGVKIPGAYTKEALRTPIYLPGEHDSAAIVAQGNELNSKYIVPGPLLYSGKYDAPTGSPPLAKETGAYPAELQAKYEAMAKKLAVPTQDLVKYVNTQVWQNGKMNDAGSSGFVAVVSKVVGERNKIINTTEFQELKAAIEKNRT
;
A
#
# COMPACT_ATOMS: atom_id res chain seq x y z
N MET A 1 2.48 3.78 19.94
CA MET A 1 1.96 3.61 18.56
C MET A 1 3.17 3.42 17.67
N VAL A 2 3.22 2.37 16.84
CA VAL A 2 4.31 2.18 15.85
C VAL A 2 3.92 2.90 14.57
N GLN A 3 4.85 3.63 13.94
CA GLN A 3 4.61 4.29 12.64
C GLN A 3 5.40 3.57 11.54
N LEU A 4 4.73 3.25 10.44
CA LEU A 4 5.34 2.65 9.25
C LEU A 4 5.03 3.52 8.04
N VAL A 5 6.06 3.82 7.23
CA VAL A 5 5.92 4.67 6.05
C VAL A 5 5.90 3.82 4.78
N ALA A 6 4.80 3.86 4.05
CA ALA A 6 4.63 3.27 2.73
C ALA A 6 4.93 4.34 1.66
N LEU A 7 6.18 4.40 1.20
CA LEU A 7 6.54 5.29 0.08
C LEU A 7 6.08 4.69 -1.25
N SER A 8 5.08 5.32 -1.88
CA SER A 8 4.60 5.05 -3.23
C SER A 8 5.64 5.41 -4.30
N LEU A 9 6.68 4.59 -4.47
CA LEU A 9 7.57 4.70 -5.62
C LEU A 9 6.88 4.07 -6.83
N PHE A 10 6.08 4.82 -7.59
CA PHE A 10 5.29 4.46 -8.80
C PHE A 10 5.91 3.47 -9.82
N ILE A 11 7.15 3.07 -9.65
CA ILE A 11 8.07 2.64 -10.69
C ILE A 11 8.30 1.11 -10.59
N GLY A 12 7.27 0.39 -10.17
CA GLY A 12 7.14 -1.05 -10.45
C GLY A 12 6.40 -1.34 -11.76
N LEU A 13 5.63 -0.36 -12.28
CA LEU A 13 4.80 -0.52 -13.48
C LEU A 13 5.48 -0.14 -14.80
N ALA A 14 6.68 0.44 -14.79
CA ALA A 14 7.24 1.09 -15.97
C ALA A 14 8.38 0.34 -16.68
N VAL A 15 8.75 -0.88 -16.27
CA VAL A 15 9.88 -1.59 -16.89
C VAL A 15 9.51 -3.04 -17.21
N GLY A 16 8.71 -3.18 -18.26
CA GLY A 16 8.46 -4.43 -18.96
C GLY A 16 7.68 -4.12 -20.24
N HIS A 17 8.39 -3.97 -21.36
CA HIS A 17 7.92 -4.01 -22.75
C HIS A 17 6.44 -3.66 -23.01
N PHE A 18 6.18 -2.49 -23.61
CA PHE A 18 4.93 -2.09 -24.29
C PHE A 18 3.67 -2.86 -23.86
N GLY A 19 3.10 -2.39 -22.75
CA GLY A 19 1.82 -2.86 -22.23
C GLY A 19 1.66 -2.36 -20.81
N LEU A 20 1.06 -1.18 -20.64
CA LEU A 20 0.37 -0.83 -19.39
C LEU A 20 -0.78 -1.84 -19.23
N LYS A 21 -0.46 -3.04 -18.76
CA LYS A 21 -1.43 -3.90 -18.12
C LYS A 21 -1.44 -3.45 -16.67
N ALA A 22 -2.50 -2.73 -16.28
CA ALA A 22 -2.97 -2.80 -14.89
C ALA A 22 -2.82 -4.25 -14.44
N VAL A 23 -2.24 -4.49 -13.26
CA VAL A 23 -1.92 -5.84 -12.75
C VAL A 23 -3.07 -6.78 -13.09
N THR A 24 -2.93 -7.49 -14.21
CA THR A 24 -4.03 -8.29 -14.73
C THR A 24 -4.18 -9.43 -13.75
N VAL A 25 -5.43 -9.81 -13.46
CA VAL A 25 -5.76 -10.94 -12.58
C VAL A 25 -5.06 -12.25 -13.01
N ASP A 26 -4.43 -12.28 -14.19
CA ASP A 26 -3.70 -13.42 -14.74
C ASP A 26 -2.18 -13.14 -15.01
N GLY A 27 -1.51 -12.17 -14.35
CA GLY A 27 -0.09 -11.84 -14.62
C GLY A 27 0.80 -11.59 -13.38
N THR A 28 1.77 -12.49 -13.17
CA THR A 28 2.89 -12.52 -12.19
C THR A 28 2.54 -12.42 -10.69
N THR A 29 2.35 -13.61 -10.13
CA THR A 29 2.09 -14.04 -8.74
C THR A 29 2.83 -13.30 -7.62
N GLN A 30 3.98 -12.65 -7.87
CA GLN A 30 4.82 -12.02 -6.83
C GLN A 30 4.56 -10.52 -6.63
N VAL A 31 4.02 -9.80 -7.64
CA VAL A 31 3.80 -8.35 -7.56
C VAL A 31 2.61 -8.01 -6.66
N ILE A 32 1.54 -8.80 -6.71
CA ILE A 32 0.37 -8.68 -5.79
C ILE A 32 0.79 -8.99 -4.34
N LEU A 33 1.86 -9.76 -4.17
CA LEU A 33 2.33 -10.22 -2.87
C LEU A 33 3.26 -9.19 -2.20
N PHE A 34 4.28 -8.68 -2.91
CA PHE A 34 5.33 -7.83 -2.34
C PHE A 34 5.76 -6.66 -3.24
N ARG A 35 4.98 -6.30 -4.26
CA ARG A 35 5.26 -5.19 -5.20
C ARG A 35 6.50 -5.39 -6.09
N GLN A 36 7.29 -6.44 -5.87
CA GLN A 36 8.55 -6.74 -6.55
C GLN A 36 8.69 -8.24 -6.82
N ASN A 37 9.40 -8.59 -7.88
CA ASN A 37 9.89 -9.95 -8.09
C ASN A 37 11.05 -10.25 -7.12
N ASN A 38 11.03 -11.40 -6.45
CA ASN A 38 12.01 -11.88 -5.47
C ASN A 38 12.25 -10.92 -4.29
N PRO A 39 11.22 -10.63 -3.48
CA PRO A 39 11.34 -9.76 -2.31
C PRO A 39 12.39 -10.30 -1.32
N LYS A 40 13.27 -9.41 -0.86
CA LYS A 40 14.19 -9.69 0.25
C LYS A 40 13.53 -9.29 1.56
N ALA A 41 13.63 -10.15 2.58
CA ALA A 41 13.14 -9.82 3.91
C ALA A 41 13.80 -8.52 4.42
N PRO A 42 13.05 -7.61 5.04
CA PRO A 42 13.64 -6.42 5.65
C PRO A 42 14.56 -6.84 6.80
N ALA A 43 15.69 -6.13 6.92
CA ALA A 43 16.69 -6.36 7.96
C ALA A 43 16.16 -6.04 9.36
N LEU A 44 15.31 -5.02 9.46
CA LEU A 44 14.72 -4.57 10.71
C LEU A 44 13.32 -5.15 10.88
N LYS A 45 12.97 -5.39 12.14
CA LYS A 45 11.64 -5.80 12.58
C LYS A 45 11.11 -4.76 13.56
N ALA A 46 9.89 -4.32 13.38
CA ALA A 46 9.28 -3.35 14.28
C ALA A 46 8.63 -4.08 15.48
N PRO A 47 9.07 -3.86 16.72
CA PRO A 47 8.41 -4.47 17.88
C PRO A 47 7.02 -3.84 18.06
N VAL A 48 6.00 -4.67 18.21
CA VAL A 48 4.62 -4.25 18.46
C VAL A 48 3.99 -5.14 19.52
N ARG A 49 3.18 -4.57 20.42
CA ARG A 49 2.42 -5.39 21.37
C ARG A 49 1.20 -5.98 20.68
N ALA A 50 0.86 -7.21 21.02
CA ALA A 50 -0.49 -7.72 20.78
C ALA A 50 -1.51 -6.76 21.43
N GLY A 51 -2.61 -6.46 20.74
CA GLY A 51 -3.56 -5.41 21.12
C GLY A 51 -3.11 -3.98 20.80
N GLY A 52 -1.83 -3.75 20.51
CA GLY A 52 -1.28 -2.45 20.15
C GLY A 52 -1.66 -2.00 18.75
N THR A 53 -1.35 -0.74 18.43
CA THR A 53 -1.69 -0.14 17.13
C THR A 53 -0.46 0.23 16.29
N VAL A 54 -0.62 0.05 14.98
CA VAL A 54 0.33 0.40 13.93
C VAL A 54 -0.34 1.42 13.00
N ARG A 55 0.30 2.58 12.81
CA ARG A 55 -0.14 3.60 11.86
C ARG A 55 0.64 3.47 10.56
N PHE A 56 -0.07 3.30 9.45
CA PHE A 56 0.50 3.34 8.11
C PHE A 56 0.38 4.76 7.56
N ASN A 57 1.50 5.34 7.18
CA ASN A 57 1.55 6.63 6.49
C ASN A 57 1.82 6.38 5.01
N TRP A 58 0.98 6.95 4.16
CA TRP A 58 1.09 6.93 2.72
C TRP A 58 1.53 8.29 2.21
N THR A 59 1.80 8.38 0.91
CA THR A 59 1.96 9.68 0.25
C THR A 59 0.59 10.19 -0.20
N GLU A 60 0.53 11.47 -0.56
CA GLU A 60 -0.67 12.10 -1.14
C GLU A 60 -1.21 11.43 -2.42
N ILE A 61 -0.51 10.43 -2.96
CA ILE A 61 -1.02 9.71 -4.12
C ILE A 61 -2.35 9.03 -3.82
N ILE A 62 -2.60 8.64 -2.56
CA ILE A 62 -3.80 7.87 -2.22
C ILE A 62 -5.09 8.67 -2.44
N LYS A 63 -5.02 10.00 -2.57
CA LYS A 63 -6.17 10.91 -2.81
C LYS A 63 -7.08 10.43 -3.94
N MET A 64 -6.50 10.01 -5.06
CA MET A 64 -7.25 9.62 -6.28
C MET A 64 -7.35 8.10 -6.49
N HIS A 65 -6.95 7.30 -5.49
CA HIS A 65 -6.92 5.84 -5.56
C HIS A 65 -8.14 5.24 -4.85
N PHE A 66 -9.33 5.69 -5.27
CA PHE A 66 -10.64 5.32 -4.72
C PHE A 66 -10.75 3.82 -4.52
N GLY A 67 -10.92 3.38 -3.27
CA GLY A 67 -11.03 1.97 -2.96
C GLY A 67 -10.76 1.61 -1.50
N PRO A 68 -10.78 0.30 -1.18
CA PRO A 68 -10.60 -0.17 0.18
C PRO A 68 -9.16 -0.03 0.68
N THR A 69 -9.02 0.03 2.00
CA THR A 69 -7.76 -0.16 2.74
C THR A 69 -7.85 -1.48 3.50
N ILE A 70 -6.82 -2.32 3.39
CA ILE A 70 -6.81 -3.68 3.94
C ILE A 70 -5.47 -3.94 4.62
N ALA A 71 -5.48 -4.66 5.75
CA ALA A 71 -4.25 -5.18 6.33
C ALA A 71 -4.39 -6.64 6.79
N TYR A 72 -3.29 -7.37 6.65
CA TYR A 72 -3.14 -8.78 6.97
C TYR A 72 -1.92 -9.01 7.85
N LEU A 73 -2.01 -10.01 8.71
CA LEU A 73 -0.84 -10.62 9.32
C LEU A 73 -0.62 -12.01 8.72
N GLY A 74 0.63 -12.41 8.61
CA GLY A 74 1.01 -13.77 8.31
C GLY A 74 2.25 -14.14 9.08
N GLU A 75 2.24 -15.28 9.75
CA GLU A 75 3.35 -15.69 10.61
C GLU A 75 4.61 -16.04 9.80
N LEU A 76 5.77 -15.65 10.33
CA LEU A 76 7.10 -16.07 9.86
C LEU A 76 7.72 -17.02 10.90
N PRO A 77 7.48 -18.35 10.79
CA PRO A 77 8.01 -19.30 11.77
C PRO A 77 9.54 -19.34 11.76
N THR A 78 10.17 -19.01 10.63
CA THR A 78 11.63 -18.88 10.51
C THR A 78 12.01 -17.66 9.66
N PRO A 79 13.22 -17.09 9.86
CA PRO A 79 13.75 -16.05 8.96
C PRO A 79 13.89 -16.48 7.49
N SER A 80 13.93 -17.79 7.23
CA SER A 80 14.03 -18.38 5.89
C SER A 80 12.67 -18.64 5.23
N THR A 81 11.56 -18.40 5.93
CA THR A 81 10.21 -18.58 5.38
C THR A 81 10.07 -17.70 4.14
N LYS A 82 9.78 -18.33 2.99
CA LYS A 82 9.63 -17.56 1.77
C LYS A 82 8.35 -16.74 1.84
N PRO A 83 8.34 -15.54 1.26
CA PRO A 83 7.16 -14.70 1.33
C PRO A 83 5.92 -15.31 0.63
N THR A 84 6.10 -16.22 -0.33
CA THR A 84 5.03 -17.03 -0.97
C THR A 84 4.47 -18.14 -0.06
N ASP A 85 5.23 -18.53 0.97
CA ASP A 85 4.89 -19.64 1.86
C ASP A 85 4.11 -19.15 3.09
N VAL A 86 3.97 -17.84 3.25
CA VAL A 86 3.19 -17.21 4.32
C VAL A 86 1.68 -17.41 4.08
N ASN A 87 0.94 -17.75 5.12
CA ASN A 87 -0.52 -17.73 5.13
C ASN A 87 -0.99 -16.46 5.82
N PHE A 88 -1.85 -15.70 5.16
CA PHE A 88 -2.32 -14.40 5.62
C PHE A 88 -3.74 -14.48 6.18
N PHE A 89 -3.97 -13.91 7.35
CA PHE A 89 -5.30 -13.65 7.89
C PHE A 89 -5.54 -12.14 7.95
N LYS A 90 -6.76 -11.72 7.59
CA LYS A 90 -7.13 -10.31 7.52
C LYS A 90 -7.37 -9.78 8.93
N ILE A 91 -6.71 -8.68 9.30
CA ILE A 91 -6.85 -8.06 10.63
C ILE A 91 -7.50 -6.67 10.58
N TYR A 92 -7.65 -6.10 9.39
CA TYR A 92 -8.29 -4.83 9.17
C TYR A 92 -8.84 -4.74 7.76
N GLU A 93 -10.05 -4.19 7.64
CA GLU A 93 -10.62 -3.74 6.38
C GLU A 93 -11.49 -2.51 6.58
N LYS A 94 -11.42 -1.59 5.61
CA LYS A 94 -12.41 -0.55 5.39
C LYS A 94 -12.68 -0.45 3.89
N GLY A 95 -13.96 -0.52 3.51
CA GLY A 95 -14.45 -0.34 2.15
C GLY A 95 -15.00 1.06 1.92
N TYR A 96 -16.19 1.14 1.34
CA TYR A 96 -16.92 2.39 1.17
C TYR A 96 -17.76 2.72 2.42
N ASP A 97 -17.68 3.95 2.91
CA ASP A 97 -18.49 4.48 4.01
C ASP A 97 -19.65 5.30 3.42
N ALA A 98 -20.84 4.68 3.37
CA ALA A 98 -22.03 5.31 2.80
C ALA A 98 -22.54 6.51 3.60
N GLN A 99 -22.23 6.59 4.90
CA GLN A 99 -22.63 7.74 5.73
C GLN A 99 -21.79 8.98 5.40
N LYS A 100 -20.50 8.75 5.10
CA LYS A 100 -19.58 9.82 4.70
C LYS A 100 -19.55 10.07 3.19
N GLY A 101 -20.09 9.15 2.40
CA GLY A 101 -19.98 9.17 0.94
C GLY A 101 -18.55 8.99 0.44
N LYS A 102 -17.67 8.33 1.21
CA LYS A 102 -16.23 8.25 0.95
C LYS A 102 -15.70 6.82 0.96
N TRP A 103 -14.75 6.55 0.08
CA TRP A 103 -13.91 5.35 0.14
C TRP A 103 -12.88 5.44 1.28
N ALA A 104 -12.37 4.29 1.70
CA ALA A 104 -11.41 4.22 2.79
C ALA A 104 -10.09 4.96 2.51
N ASN A 105 -9.61 4.98 1.26
CA ASN A 105 -8.44 5.77 0.88
C ASN A 105 -8.67 7.28 1.07
N GLU A 106 -9.89 7.79 0.81
CA GLU A 106 -10.24 9.20 0.98
C GLU A 106 -10.26 9.55 2.47
N ILE A 107 -10.85 8.69 3.30
CA ILE A 107 -10.84 8.84 4.76
C ILE A 107 -9.40 8.82 5.30
N ALA A 108 -8.55 7.95 4.75
CA ALA A 108 -7.13 7.94 5.10
C ALA A 108 -6.43 9.23 4.66
N SER A 109 -6.75 9.76 3.48
CA SER A 109 -6.17 11.01 2.98
C SER A 109 -6.54 12.22 3.84
N ASP A 110 -7.82 12.33 4.23
CA ASP A 110 -8.30 13.35 5.18
C ASP A 110 -7.55 13.27 6.52
N ASN A 111 -7.08 12.07 6.90
CA ASN A 111 -6.35 11.80 8.13
C ASN A 111 -4.82 11.83 7.91
N SER A 112 -4.33 12.88 7.25
CA SER A 112 -2.90 13.08 6.95
C SER A 112 -2.30 11.88 6.20
N ASP A 113 -3.00 11.43 5.17
CA ASP A 113 -2.62 10.27 4.34
C ASP A 113 -2.29 9.01 5.14
N SER A 114 -3.08 8.71 6.17
CA SER A 114 -2.78 7.62 7.08
C SER A 114 -4.00 6.92 7.66
N TYR A 115 -3.82 5.64 8.00
CA TYR A 115 -4.77 4.88 8.79
C TYR A 115 -4.07 4.01 9.83
N THR A 116 -4.81 3.66 10.87
CA THR A 116 -4.30 2.90 12.02
C THR A 116 -4.96 1.53 12.07
N VAL A 117 -4.15 0.51 12.29
CA VAL A 117 -4.57 -0.88 12.43
C VAL A 117 -4.19 -1.38 13.82
N GLN A 118 -5.08 -2.13 14.45
CA GLN A 118 -4.81 -2.78 15.72
C GLN A 118 -4.35 -4.22 15.49
N ILE A 119 -3.30 -4.64 16.18
CA ILE A 119 -2.82 -6.01 16.20
C ILE A 119 -3.74 -6.80 17.14
N PRO A 120 -4.24 -8.00 16.75
CA PRO A 120 -5.00 -8.82 17.66
C PRO A 120 -4.23 -9.12 18.95
N SER A 121 -4.94 -9.16 20.06
CA SER A 121 -4.37 -9.39 21.40
C SER A 121 -4.20 -10.87 21.75
N ASP A 122 -4.94 -11.77 21.09
CA ASP A 122 -4.97 -13.20 21.40
C ASP A 122 -3.98 -14.05 20.58
N ILE A 123 -3.39 -13.48 19.52
CA ILE A 123 -2.42 -14.18 18.69
C ILE A 123 -1.13 -14.43 19.45
N LYS A 124 -0.45 -15.54 19.14
CA LYS A 124 0.85 -15.85 19.77
C LYS A 124 1.89 -14.76 19.48
N SER A 125 2.78 -14.55 20.43
CA SER A 125 3.98 -13.75 20.22
C SER A 125 4.87 -14.38 19.15
N GLY A 126 5.56 -13.57 18.34
CA GLY A 126 6.41 -14.05 17.26
C GLY A 126 6.64 -13.02 16.16
N THR A 127 7.40 -13.42 15.13
CA THR A 127 7.62 -12.58 13.95
C THR A 127 6.49 -12.79 12.94
N TYR A 128 5.95 -11.70 12.41
CA TYR A 128 4.91 -11.70 11.38
C TYR A 128 5.27 -10.78 10.22
N VAL A 129 4.81 -11.13 9.02
CA VAL A 129 4.62 -10.17 7.93
C VAL A 129 3.32 -9.42 8.18
N LEU A 130 3.43 -8.11 8.38
CA LEU A 130 2.30 -7.17 8.32
C LEU A 130 2.20 -6.62 6.89
N ARG A 131 1.22 -7.13 6.14
CA ARG A 131 0.91 -6.70 4.77
C ARG A 131 -0.21 -5.68 4.80
N THR A 132 0.00 -4.52 4.20
CA THR A 132 -1.00 -3.46 4.04
C THR A 132 -1.24 -3.19 2.56
N GLU A 133 -2.47 -2.88 2.20
CA GLU A 133 -2.89 -2.74 0.80
C GLU A 133 -3.96 -1.67 0.62
N ILE A 134 -3.79 -0.87 -0.42
CA ILE A 134 -4.87 -0.10 -1.05
C ILE A 134 -5.16 -0.73 -2.40
N ILE A 135 -6.43 -1.05 -2.68
CA ILE A 135 -6.87 -1.50 -4.00
C ILE A 135 -7.56 -0.32 -4.66
N ALA A 136 -6.92 0.33 -5.62
CA ALA A 136 -7.55 1.43 -6.34
C ALA A 136 -8.47 0.88 -7.43
N LEU A 137 -9.72 1.33 -7.40
CA LEU A 137 -10.81 0.84 -8.25
C LEU A 137 -11.24 1.87 -9.30
N HIS A 138 -10.57 3.02 -9.41
CA HIS A 138 -10.94 4.04 -10.39
C HIS A 138 -10.90 3.52 -11.84
N GLY A 139 -10.04 2.53 -12.13
CA GLY A 139 -10.03 1.84 -13.42
C GLY A 139 -11.28 0.98 -13.72
N ASN A 140 -12.17 0.76 -12.75
CA ASN A 140 -13.44 0.06 -12.94
C ASN A 140 -14.61 1.02 -13.22
N ALA A 141 -14.43 2.32 -13.01
CA ALA A 141 -15.45 3.32 -13.29
C ALA A 141 -15.55 3.60 -14.78
N ASN A 142 -16.74 3.92 -15.28
CA ASN A 142 -16.89 4.44 -16.63
C ASN A 142 -16.37 5.89 -16.71
N PRO A 143 -15.85 6.34 -17.86
CA PRO A 143 -15.51 5.54 -19.04
C PRO A 143 -14.16 4.81 -18.92
N ILE A 144 -13.43 4.96 -17.81
CA ILE A 144 -12.06 4.44 -17.61
C ILE A 144 -11.96 2.94 -17.83
N SER A 145 -13.00 2.19 -17.45
CA SER A 145 -13.19 0.76 -17.68
C SER A 145 -13.04 0.30 -19.14
N SER A 146 -13.16 1.22 -20.10
CA SER A 146 -12.98 0.98 -21.54
C SER A 146 -11.62 1.43 -22.09
N SER A 147 -10.76 1.99 -21.25
CA SER A 147 -9.44 2.53 -21.62
C SER A 147 -8.30 1.56 -21.29
N PHE A 148 -7.06 1.93 -21.66
CA PHE A 148 -5.86 1.18 -21.26
C PHE A 148 -5.58 1.25 -19.75
N LEU A 149 -6.29 2.10 -19.00
CA LEU A 149 -6.20 2.22 -17.53
C LEU A 149 -7.23 1.34 -16.81
N ALA A 150 -7.96 0.49 -17.54
CA ALA A 150 -9.02 -0.34 -16.98
C ALA A 150 -8.52 -1.35 -15.93
N GLY A 151 -9.37 -1.59 -14.93
CA GLY A 151 -9.15 -2.59 -13.89
C GLY A 151 -8.57 -2.06 -12.58
N PRO A 152 -8.51 -2.92 -11.56
CA PRO A 152 -8.00 -2.56 -10.25
C PRO A 152 -6.47 -2.40 -10.25
N GLN A 153 -5.97 -1.50 -9.41
CA GLN A 153 -4.55 -1.32 -9.16
C GLN A 153 -4.22 -1.64 -7.70
N PHE A 154 -3.22 -2.47 -7.47
CA PHE A 154 -2.85 -2.94 -6.14
C PHE A 154 -1.63 -2.18 -5.62
N TYR A 155 -1.78 -1.49 -4.48
CA TYR A 155 -0.70 -0.79 -3.79
C TYR A 155 -0.38 -1.53 -2.50
N THR A 156 0.61 -2.41 -2.55
CA THR A 156 0.91 -3.35 -1.46
C THR A 156 2.26 -3.06 -0.82
N TYR A 157 2.29 -3.07 0.52
CA TYR A 157 3.51 -2.94 1.30
C TYR A 157 3.54 -4.00 2.40
N CYS A 158 4.72 -4.54 2.65
CA CYS A 158 4.92 -5.57 3.66
C CYS A 158 6.03 -5.14 4.62
N PHE A 159 5.81 -5.39 5.91
CA PHE A 159 6.72 -5.06 6.99
C PHE A 159 6.92 -6.30 7.85
N ASN A 160 8.13 -6.49 8.38
CA ASN A 160 8.32 -7.47 9.46
C ASN A 160 8.01 -6.79 10.79
N VAL A 161 7.12 -7.40 11.57
CA VAL A 161 6.79 -6.95 12.93
C VAL A 161 7.06 -8.09 13.90
N ASP A 162 7.59 -7.76 15.07
CA ASP A 162 7.74 -8.69 16.18
C ASP A 162 6.62 -8.42 17.20
N VAL A 163 5.63 -9.31 17.21
CA VAL A 163 4.51 -9.25 18.15
C VAL A 163 4.98 -9.79 19.50
N VAL A 164 4.85 -8.98 20.54
CA VAL A 164 5.20 -9.33 21.93
C VAL A 164 3.96 -9.29 22.83
N ASN A 165 4.03 -10.04 23.93
CA ASN A 165 2.96 -10.14 24.94
C ASN A 165 1.61 -10.55 24.36
N GLY A 166 1.63 -11.43 23.35
CA GLY A 166 0.43 -12.04 22.77
C GLY A 166 -0.13 -13.22 23.58
N GLY A 167 -1.23 -13.76 23.09
CA GLY A 167 -1.86 -14.97 23.61
C GLY A 167 -1.24 -16.24 23.05
N THR A 168 -2.08 -17.21 22.69
CA THR A 168 -1.69 -18.53 22.19
C THR A 168 -2.36 -18.90 20.87
N VAL A 169 -3.22 -18.03 20.32
CA VAL A 169 -3.99 -18.34 19.12
C VAL A 169 -3.09 -18.28 17.89
N GLU A 170 -3.29 -19.25 17.00
CA GLU A 170 -2.67 -19.31 15.68
C GLU A 170 -3.77 -19.21 14.61
N PRO A 171 -4.07 -18.00 14.11
CA PRO A 171 -5.15 -17.83 13.14
C PRO A 171 -4.85 -18.58 11.84
N LYS A 172 -5.85 -19.29 11.32
CA LYS A 172 -5.76 -19.88 9.98
C LYS A 172 -5.78 -18.75 8.95
N GLY A 173 -4.86 -18.81 8.00
CA GLY A 173 -4.76 -17.84 6.91
C GLY A 173 -5.04 -18.45 5.54
N VAL A 174 -4.98 -17.60 4.52
CA VAL A 174 -5.09 -17.94 3.10
C VAL A 174 -3.81 -17.55 2.36
N LYS A 175 -3.61 -18.14 1.18
CA LYS A 175 -2.57 -17.70 0.26
C LYS A 175 -3.01 -16.44 -0.48
N ILE A 176 -2.09 -15.48 -0.56
CA ILE A 176 -2.16 -14.36 -1.50
C ILE A 176 -0.98 -14.59 -2.44
N PRO A 177 -1.14 -14.57 -3.78
CA PRO A 177 -2.40 -14.48 -4.51
C PRO A 177 -3.25 -15.76 -4.37
N GLY A 178 -4.54 -15.67 -4.75
CA GLY A 178 -5.54 -16.72 -4.62
C GLY A 178 -6.71 -16.34 -3.71
N ALA A 179 -6.50 -15.39 -2.81
CA ALA A 179 -7.54 -14.90 -1.90
C ALA A 179 -8.62 -14.02 -2.54
N TYR A 180 -8.37 -13.45 -3.73
CA TYR A 180 -9.26 -12.46 -4.37
C TYR A 180 -9.98 -13.06 -5.57
N THR A 181 -11.28 -12.79 -5.67
CA THR A 181 -12.10 -13.21 -6.82
C THR A 181 -12.11 -12.13 -7.90
N LYS A 182 -12.26 -12.53 -9.18
CA LYS A 182 -12.40 -11.60 -10.30
C LYS A 182 -13.61 -10.66 -10.10
N GLU A 183 -14.71 -11.20 -9.59
CA GLU A 183 -15.95 -10.47 -9.31
C GLU A 183 -15.73 -9.28 -8.36
N ALA A 184 -15.14 -9.54 -7.19
CA ALA A 184 -14.89 -8.50 -6.18
C ALA A 184 -13.88 -7.45 -6.65
N LEU A 185 -12.94 -7.85 -7.50
CA LEU A 185 -11.90 -6.97 -8.04
C LEU A 185 -12.37 -6.12 -9.22
N ARG A 186 -13.39 -6.56 -9.96
CA ARG A 186 -13.93 -5.89 -11.16
C ARG A 186 -15.31 -5.30 -10.95
N THR A 187 -15.77 -5.23 -9.69
CA THR A 187 -17.03 -4.57 -9.36
C THR A 187 -17.00 -3.14 -9.91
N PRO A 188 -17.96 -2.76 -10.78
CA PRO A 188 -18.10 -1.39 -11.24
C PRO A 188 -18.32 -0.46 -10.05
N ILE A 189 -17.67 0.69 -10.07
CA ILE A 189 -17.82 1.70 -9.03
C ILE A 189 -18.24 3.05 -9.62
N TYR A 190 -18.89 3.85 -8.79
CA TYR A 190 -19.10 5.25 -9.03
C TYR A 190 -17.91 6.05 -8.48
N LEU A 191 -17.42 7.05 -9.23
CA LEU A 191 -16.41 7.97 -8.74
C LEU A 191 -17.08 9.18 -8.05
N PRO A 192 -16.88 9.37 -6.73
CA PRO A 192 -17.34 10.58 -6.07
C PRO A 192 -16.75 11.83 -6.75
N GLY A 193 -17.60 12.80 -7.06
CA GLY A 193 -17.19 14.06 -7.72
C GLY A 193 -17.25 14.05 -9.25
N GLU A 194 -17.60 12.94 -9.90
CA GLU A 194 -17.78 12.91 -11.37
C GLU A 194 -19.03 13.69 -11.83
N HIS A 195 -20.08 13.71 -11.01
CA HIS A 195 -21.35 14.36 -11.32
C HIS A 195 -21.79 15.34 -10.22
N ASP A 196 -22.36 16.46 -10.65
CA ASP A 196 -22.85 17.52 -9.75
C ASP A 196 -24.35 17.36 -9.41
N SER A 197 -25.03 16.39 -10.04
CA SER A 197 -26.44 16.08 -9.75
C SER A 197 -26.56 15.26 -8.47
N ALA A 198 -27.23 15.81 -7.46
CA ALA A 198 -27.48 15.13 -6.18
C ALA A 198 -28.15 13.75 -6.35
N ALA A 199 -29.02 13.59 -7.35
CA ALA A 199 -29.68 12.31 -7.63
C ALA A 199 -28.68 11.26 -8.15
N ILE A 200 -27.77 11.65 -9.05
CA ILE A 200 -26.72 10.77 -9.57
C ILE A 200 -25.72 10.42 -8.47
N VAL A 201 -25.33 11.40 -7.65
CA VAL A 201 -24.45 11.17 -6.49
C VAL A 201 -25.09 10.19 -5.50
N ALA A 202 -26.37 10.34 -5.19
CA ALA A 202 -27.08 9.42 -4.28
C ALA A 202 -27.09 7.99 -4.84
N GLN A 203 -27.41 7.81 -6.12
CA GLN A 203 -27.39 6.51 -6.79
C GLN A 203 -25.98 5.91 -6.80
N GLY A 204 -24.97 6.73 -7.06
CA GLY A 204 -23.56 6.31 -7.06
C GLY A 204 -23.07 5.86 -5.68
N ASN A 205 -23.45 6.60 -4.64
CA ASN A 205 -23.14 6.23 -3.25
C ASN A 205 -23.84 4.92 -2.86
N GLU A 206 -25.08 4.72 -3.30
CA GLU A 206 -25.79 3.45 -3.09
C GLU A 206 -25.08 2.29 -3.80
N LEU A 207 -24.62 2.49 -5.05
CA LEU A 207 -23.85 1.48 -5.78
C LEU A 207 -22.56 1.11 -5.04
N ASN A 208 -21.78 2.11 -4.62
CA ASN A 208 -20.54 1.89 -3.88
C ASN A 208 -20.77 1.24 -2.51
N SER A 209 -21.91 1.51 -1.86
CA SER A 209 -22.25 0.90 -0.56
C SER A 209 -22.41 -0.63 -0.62
N LYS A 210 -22.65 -1.18 -1.82
CA LYS A 210 -22.77 -2.62 -2.06
C LYS A 210 -21.41 -3.29 -2.26
N TYR A 211 -20.32 -2.52 -2.30
CA TYR A 211 -18.97 -3.06 -2.49
C TYR A 211 -18.54 -3.90 -1.29
N ILE A 212 -18.18 -5.15 -1.56
CA ILE A 212 -17.63 -6.08 -0.56
C ILE A 212 -16.11 -6.09 -0.70
N VAL A 213 -15.41 -5.78 0.39
CA VAL A 213 -13.94 -5.81 0.41
C VAL A 213 -13.45 -7.24 0.12
N PRO A 214 -12.55 -7.43 -0.87
CA PRO A 214 -12.10 -8.76 -1.28
C PRO A 214 -11.23 -9.43 -0.20
N GLY A 215 -11.05 -10.75 -0.33
CA GLY A 215 -10.21 -11.56 0.55
C GLY A 215 -11.01 -12.38 1.57
N PRO A 216 -10.31 -13.03 2.53
CA PRO A 216 -10.96 -13.77 3.60
C PRO A 216 -11.76 -12.83 4.51
N LEU A 217 -12.62 -13.40 5.35
CA LEU A 217 -13.29 -12.64 6.40
C LEU A 217 -12.28 -11.99 7.36
N LEU A 218 -12.67 -10.86 7.94
CA LEU A 218 -11.93 -10.23 9.02
C LEU A 218 -11.79 -11.23 10.19
N TYR A 219 -10.59 -11.34 10.73
CA TYR A 219 -10.31 -12.18 11.89
C TYR A 219 -11.13 -11.74 13.09
N SER A 220 -11.93 -12.64 13.64
CA SER A 220 -12.88 -12.37 14.74
C SER A 220 -12.29 -12.62 16.13
N GLY A 221 -10.97 -12.50 16.28
CA GLY A 221 -10.29 -12.66 17.56
C GLY A 221 -10.44 -11.45 18.49
N LYS A 222 -9.65 -11.43 19.55
CA LYS A 222 -9.68 -10.36 20.57
C LYS A 222 -8.78 -9.20 20.19
N TYR A 223 -9.21 -7.98 20.51
CA TYR A 223 -8.49 -6.73 20.27
C TYR A 223 -8.38 -5.88 21.56
N ASP A 224 -8.16 -6.55 22.69
CA ASP A 224 -8.04 -5.88 23.98
C ASP A 224 -6.82 -4.93 23.98
N ALA A 225 -6.93 -3.81 24.70
CA ALA A 225 -5.83 -2.86 24.79
C ALA A 225 -4.62 -3.50 25.52
N PRO A 226 -3.38 -3.23 25.09
CA PRO A 226 -2.20 -3.86 25.67
C PRO A 226 -1.94 -3.31 27.08
N THR A 227 -1.62 -4.19 28.01
CA THR A 227 -1.20 -3.82 29.36
C THR A 227 0.31 -3.53 29.46
N GLY A 228 0.71 -2.69 30.41
CA GLY A 228 2.12 -2.35 30.69
C GLY A 228 2.70 -1.24 29.81
N SER A 229 4.01 -1.04 29.88
CA SER A 229 4.72 -0.04 29.07
C SER A 229 4.92 -0.53 27.62
N PRO A 230 4.91 0.36 26.62
CA PRO A 230 5.28 0.01 25.26
C PRO A 230 6.70 -0.57 25.20
N PRO A 231 6.98 -1.56 24.33
CA PRO A 231 8.35 -1.98 24.08
C PRO A 231 9.13 -0.76 23.61
N LEU A 232 10.28 -0.52 24.24
CA LEU A 232 11.24 0.45 23.72
C LEU A 232 11.70 -0.10 22.37
N ALA A 233 11.34 0.60 21.29
CA ALA A 233 12.01 0.40 20.02
C ALA A 233 13.48 0.74 20.27
N LYS A 234 14.33 -0.28 20.31
CA LYS A 234 15.77 -0.05 20.25
C LYS A 234 16.00 0.44 18.82
N GLU A 235 16.35 1.71 18.66
CA GLU A 235 16.80 2.27 17.38
C GLU A 235 18.08 1.51 16.98
N THR A 236 17.93 0.35 16.35
CA THR A 236 19.06 -0.48 15.88
C THR A 236 19.56 -0.03 14.52
N GLY A 237 19.09 1.12 14.02
CA GLY A 237 19.26 1.54 12.62
C GLY A 237 19.74 2.97 12.42
N ALA A 238 20.21 3.68 13.46
CA ALA A 238 20.88 4.96 13.23
C ALA A 238 22.20 4.68 12.52
N TYR A 239 22.25 4.95 11.21
CA TYR A 239 23.51 4.98 10.49
C TYR A 239 24.47 5.95 11.20
N PRO A 240 25.81 5.76 11.07
CA PRO A 240 26.74 6.83 11.41
C PRO A 240 26.25 8.15 10.83
N ALA A 241 26.34 9.27 11.57
CA ALA A 241 25.67 10.53 11.22
C ALA A 241 25.94 10.98 9.77
N GLU A 242 27.15 10.72 9.26
CA GLU A 242 27.51 10.96 7.86
C GLU A 242 26.70 10.11 6.87
N LEU A 243 26.56 8.80 7.13
CA LEU A 243 25.77 7.89 6.30
C LEU A 243 24.28 8.21 6.38
N GLN A 244 23.78 8.62 7.56
CA GLN A 244 22.42 9.12 7.71
C GLN A 244 22.16 10.36 6.86
N ALA A 245 23.07 11.35 6.91
CA ALA A 245 22.94 12.57 6.11
C ALA A 245 22.97 12.28 4.60
N LYS A 246 23.85 11.37 4.14
CA LYS A 246 23.88 10.91 2.74
C LYS A 246 22.60 10.20 2.34
N TYR A 247 22.06 9.33 3.21
CA TYR A 247 20.78 8.66 3.00
C TYR A 247 19.63 9.67 2.83
N GLU A 248 19.50 10.62 3.75
CA GLU A 248 18.46 11.64 3.71
C GLU A 248 18.56 12.54 2.47
N ALA A 249 19.77 12.96 2.11
CA ALA A 249 20.02 13.74 0.91
C ALA A 249 19.61 12.95 -0.35
N MET A 250 19.97 11.67 -0.44
CA MET A 250 19.59 10.82 -1.57
C MET A 250 18.08 10.54 -1.61
N ALA A 251 17.46 10.31 -0.45
CA ALA A 251 16.01 10.14 -0.35
C ALA A 251 15.27 11.38 -0.85
N LYS A 252 15.73 12.59 -0.50
CA LYS A 252 15.20 13.86 -1.02
C LYS A 252 15.38 13.96 -2.54
N LYS A 253 16.56 13.66 -3.08
CA LYS A 253 16.81 13.65 -4.54
C LYS A 253 15.84 12.71 -5.27
N LEU A 254 15.61 11.52 -4.74
CA LEU A 254 14.69 10.53 -5.34
C LEU A 254 13.20 10.89 -5.15
N ALA A 255 12.87 11.66 -4.12
CA ALA A 255 11.51 12.09 -3.86
C ALA A 255 11.02 13.13 -4.88
N VAL A 256 11.89 14.05 -5.33
CA VAL A 256 11.51 15.17 -6.21
C VAL A 256 10.79 14.71 -7.50
N PRO A 257 11.36 13.81 -8.34
CA PRO A 257 10.66 13.36 -9.54
C PRO A 257 9.32 12.67 -9.22
N THR A 258 9.25 11.98 -8.09
CA THR A 258 8.02 11.31 -7.64
C THR A 258 6.96 12.32 -7.22
N GLN A 259 7.34 13.40 -6.52
CA GLN A 259 6.43 14.48 -6.13
C GLN A 259 5.91 15.24 -7.34
N ASP A 260 6.74 15.47 -8.36
CA ASP A 260 6.30 16.11 -9.61
C ASP A 260 5.25 15.25 -10.33
N LEU A 261 5.43 13.92 -10.34
CA LEU A 261 4.42 13.00 -10.88
C LEU A 261 3.12 13.05 -10.07
N VAL A 262 3.20 12.99 -8.74
CA VAL A 262 2.02 13.06 -7.86
C VAL A 262 1.27 14.37 -8.09
N LYS A 263 1.98 15.49 -8.18
CA LYS A 263 1.40 16.80 -8.47
C LYS A 263 0.74 16.84 -9.85
N TYR A 264 1.39 16.29 -10.88
CA TYR A 264 0.81 16.19 -12.22
C TYR A 264 -0.47 15.36 -12.21
N VAL A 265 -0.45 14.17 -11.60
CA VAL A 265 -1.63 13.30 -11.50
C VAL A 265 -2.76 14.01 -10.77
N ASN A 266 -2.50 14.63 -9.63
CA ASN A 266 -3.52 15.26 -8.79
C ASN A 266 -4.03 16.62 -9.31
N THR A 267 -3.40 17.20 -10.34
CA THR A 267 -3.80 18.54 -10.86
C THR A 267 -4.06 18.59 -12.35
N GLN A 268 -3.53 17.64 -13.13
CA GLN A 268 -3.65 17.60 -14.58
C GLN A 268 -4.44 16.39 -15.05
N VAL A 269 -4.20 15.20 -14.48
CA VAL A 269 -4.96 13.99 -14.82
C VAL A 269 -6.31 13.99 -14.10
N TRP A 270 -6.29 14.31 -12.81
CA TRP A 270 -7.47 14.42 -11.97
C TRP A 270 -7.65 15.87 -11.55
N GLN A 271 -8.76 16.49 -11.96
CA GLN A 271 -9.12 17.86 -11.62
C GLN A 271 -10.47 17.85 -10.92
N ASN A 272 -10.49 18.27 -9.65
CA ASN A 272 -11.71 18.34 -8.84
C ASN A 272 -12.49 17.00 -8.81
N GLY A 273 -11.77 15.87 -8.70
CA GLY A 273 -12.39 14.54 -8.69
C GLY A 273 -12.75 13.97 -10.08
N LYS A 274 -12.57 14.75 -11.16
CA LYS A 274 -12.88 14.34 -12.54
C LYS A 274 -11.61 14.05 -13.31
N MET A 275 -11.64 13.02 -14.16
CA MET A 275 -10.55 12.75 -15.09
C MET A 275 -10.56 13.80 -16.21
N ASN A 276 -9.39 14.33 -16.55
CA ASN A 276 -9.21 15.28 -17.65
C ASN A 276 -8.53 14.57 -18.82
N ASP A 277 -9.16 14.55 -19.99
CA ASP A 277 -8.68 13.83 -21.18
C ASP A 277 -7.32 14.34 -21.68
N ALA A 278 -7.10 15.65 -21.66
CA ALA A 278 -5.85 16.25 -22.10
C ALA A 278 -4.68 15.88 -21.15
N GLY A 279 -4.91 15.96 -19.84
CA GLY A 279 -3.93 15.51 -18.85
C GLY A 279 -3.68 14.01 -18.91
N SER A 280 -4.72 13.21 -19.13
CA SER A 280 -4.62 11.76 -19.28
C SER A 280 -3.82 11.37 -20.52
N SER A 281 -3.97 12.10 -21.63
CA SER A 281 -3.20 11.90 -22.85
C SER A 281 -1.70 12.19 -22.66
N GLY A 282 -1.35 13.15 -21.79
CA GLY A 282 0.04 13.48 -21.46
C GLY A 282 0.70 12.57 -20.43
N PHE A 283 -0.08 11.73 -19.73
CA PHE A 283 0.37 10.93 -18.59
C PHE A 283 1.59 10.05 -18.91
N VAL A 284 1.55 9.32 -20.04
CA VAL A 284 2.63 8.39 -20.42
C VAL A 284 3.96 9.13 -20.64
N ALA A 285 3.92 10.33 -21.23
CA ALA A 285 5.11 11.15 -21.47
C ALA A 285 5.70 11.66 -20.14
N VAL A 286 4.85 12.12 -19.21
CA VAL A 286 5.29 12.57 -17.89
C VAL A 286 5.88 11.42 -17.07
N VAL A 287 5.24 10.25 -17.06
CA VAL A 287 5.78 9.04 -16.42
C VAL A 287 7.15 8.70 -17.01
N SER A 288 7.29 8.71 -18.33
CA SER A 288 8.56 8.41 -19.01
C SER A 288 9.66 9.39 -18.61
N LYS A 289 9.36 10.69 -18.53
CA LYS A 289 10.29 11.72 -18.06
C LYS A 289 10.74 11.46 -16.62
N VAL A 290 9.80 11.24 -15.71
CA VAL A 290 10.06 11.00 -14.27
C VAL A 290 10.90 9.73 -14.06
N VAL A 291 10.59 8.66 -14.80
CA VAL A 291 11.39 7.43 -14.79
C VAL A 291 12.81 7.70 -15.28
N GLY A 292 12.96 8.47 -16.36
CA GLY A 292 14.27 8.89 -16.88
C GLY A 292 15.09 9.70 -15.87
N GLU A 293 14.49 10.68 -15.20
CA GLU A 293 15.13 11.49 -14.16
C GLU A 293 15.56 10.66 -12.96
N ARG A 294 14.71 9.75 -12.49
CA ARG A 294 15.08 8.82 -11.41
C ARG A 294 16.19 7.86 -11.83
N ASN A 295 16.14 7.35 -13.07
CA ASN A 295 17.18 6.48 -13.60
C ASN A 295 18.56 7.17 -13.63
N LYS A 296 18.59 8.47 -13.96
CA LYS A 296 19.83 9.27 -13.86
C LYS A 296 20.38 9.30 -12.44
N ILE A 297 19.52 9.40 -11.42
CA ILE A 297 19.94 9.42 -10.00
C ILE A 297 20.45 8.05 -9.55
N ILE A 298 19.69 6.97 -9.79
CA ILE A 298 20.07 5.63 -9.31
C ILE A 298 21.31 5.07 -10.01
N ASN A 299 21.61 5.54 -11.21
CA ASN A 299 22.81 5.11 -11.95
C ASN A 299 24.07 5.90 -11.58
N THR A 300 23.99 6.87 -10.66
CA THR A 300 25.17 7.59 -10.16
C THR A 300 26.03 6.71 -9.26
N THR A 301 27.35 6.96 -9.27
CA THR A 301 28.29 6.34 -8.32
C THR A 301 27.89 6.62 -6.88
N GLU A 302 27.49 7.87 -6.58
CA GLU A 302 27.00 8.30 -5.25
C GLU A 302 25.88 7.37 -4.73
N PHE A 303 24.89 7.06 -5.57
CA PHE A 303 23.80 6.16 -5.20
C PHE A 303 24.27 4.72 -4.99
N GLN A 304 25.14 4.20 -5.86
CA GLN A 304 25.62 2.82 -5.76
C GLN A 304 26.49 2.60 -4.51
N GLU A 305 27.36 3.56 -4.19
CA GLU A 305 28.17 3.54 -2.97
C GLU A 305 27.30 3.62 -1.72
N LEU A 306 26.31 4.52 -1.70
CA LEU A 306 25.37 4.63 -0.59
C LEU A 306 24.56 3.33 -0.40
N LYS A 307 24.09 2.72 -1.49
CA LYS A 307 23.38 1.44 -1.45
C LYS A 307 24.26 0.35 -0.84
N ALA A 308 25.51 0.22 -1.29
CA ALA A 308 26.45 -0.75 -0.74
C ALA A 308 26.75 -0.50 0.74
N ALA A 309 26.90 0.77 1.14
CA ALA A 309 27.11 1.16 2.53
C ALA A 309 25.90 0.78 3.41
N ILE A 310 24.68 1.04 2.95
CA ILE A 310 23.45 0.64 3.64
C ILE A 310 23.37 -0.89 3.77
N GLU A 311 23.66 -1.62 2.69
CA GLU A 311 23.64 -3.09 2.70
C GLU A 311 24.67 -3.68 3.67
N LYS A 312 25.84 -3.06 3.83
CA LYS A 312 26.86 -3.47 4.80
C LYS A 312 26.44 -3.24 6.26
N ASN A 313 25.64 -2.19 6.51
CA ASN A 313 25.19 -1.80 7.86
C ASN A 313 23.80 -2.37 8.22
N ARG A 314 23.29 -3.35 7.43
CA ARG A 314 21.99 -3.99 7.66
C ARG A 314 21.98 -5.06 8.77
N THR A 315 23.06 -5.20 9.55
CA THR A 315 23.19 -6.15 10.67
C THR A 315 22.64 -5.59 11.96
#